data_AF-A0A9P6EJZ2-F1
#
_entry.id   AF-A0A9P6EJZ2-F1
#
_cell.length_a   1.000
_cell.length_b   1.000
_cell.length_c   1.000
_cell.angle_alpha   90.00
_cell.angle_beta   90.00
_cell.angle_gamma   90.00
#
_symmetry.space_group_name_H-M   'P 1'
#
loop_
_entity.id
_entity.type
_entity.pdbx_description
1 polymer ?
#
loop_
_entity_poly.entity_id
_entity_poly.type
_entity_poly.pdbx_seq_one_letter_code
_entity_poly.pdbx_strand_id
1 'polypeptide(L)'
;MARQGSLSIRLSPSLDNGPALPPIFHDLKEGEPPLVIGRAVDCAPPDPNPHKIEFNSKVLSRKHAEIWAERGKIFIRDTKSSFGTLLNGVRLSEGKEESPPFELRDGDEVQFSKNAEEHSQDDHKCIMIKLGIL
;
A
#
# COMPACT_ATOMS: atom_id res chain seq x y z
N MET A 1 -31.97 -1.58 4.28
CA MET A 1 -30.82 -0.99 4.99
C MET A 1 -29.63 -1.89 4.73
N ALA A 2 -28.69 -1.48 3.90
CA ALA A 2 -27.54 -2.30 3.55
C ALA A 2 -26.67 -2.49 4.81
N ARG A 3 -26.35 -3.74 5.16
CA ARG A 3 -25.37 -4.02 6.20
C ARG A 3 -24.04 -3.48 5.67
N GLN A 4 -23.56 -2.37 6.19
CA GLN A 4 -22.21 -1.90 5.91
C GLN A 4 -21.25 -3.03 6.28
N GLY A 5 -20.71 -3.70 5.26
CA GLY A 5 -19.69 -4.72 5.46
C GLY A 5 -18.43 -4.04 5.98
N SER A 6 -17.98 -4.47 7.16
CA SER A 6 -16.65 -4.12 7.67
C SER A 6 -15.75 -5.32 7.44
N LEU A 7 -14.59 -5.09 6.85
CA LEU A 7 -13.55 -6.10 6.64
C LEU A 7 -12.32 -5.68 7.42
N SER A 8 -11.92 -6.51 8.39
CA SER A 8 -10.71 -6.29 9.17
C SER A 8 -9.52 -6.85 8.42
N ILE A 9 -8.49 -6.04 8.24
CA ILE A 9 -7.26 -6.42 7.54
C ILE A 9 -6.03 -6.23 8.43
N ARG A 10 -5.03 -7.09 8.20
CA ARG A 10 -3.68 -7.00 8.75
C ARG A 10 -2.71 -6.78 7.61
N LEU A 11 -2.08 -5.62 7.59
CA LEU A 11 -0.96 -5.32 6.70
C LEU A 11 0.33 -5.67 7.43
N SER A 12 1.13 -6.57 6.87
CA SER A 12 2.41 -6.98 7.44
C SER A 12 3.56 -6.42 6.58
N PRO A 13 4.00 -5.17 6.85
CA PRO A 13 5.05 -4.54 6.08
C PRO A 13 6.43 -5.12 6.39
N SER A 14 7.30 -5.15 5.39
CA SER A 14 8.69 -5.56 5.50
C SER A 14 9.55 -4.77 4.50
N LEU A 15 10.82 -4.59 4.86
CA LEU A 15 11.81 -3.99 3.96
C LEU A 15 12.52 -5.09 3.18
N ASP A 16 12.81 -4.86 1.90
CA ASP A 16 13.62 -5.78 1.11
C ASP A 16 14.98 -6.03 1.79
N ASN A 17 15.29 -7.31 2.01
CA ASN A 17 16.47 -7.77 2.77
C ASN A 17 16.62 -7.14 4.17
N GLY A 18 15.51 -6.66 4.76
CA GLY A 18 15.47 -5.98 6.04
C GLY A 18 14.55 -6.66 7.06
N PRO A 19 14.44 -6.09 8.27
CA PRO A 19 13.53 -6.61 9.28
C PRO A 19 12.07 -6.43 8.85
N ALA A 20 11.20 -7.33 9.34
CA ALA A 20 9.77 -7.11 9.32
C ALA A 20 9.42 -5.89 10.19
N LEU A 21 8.53 -5.05 9.69
CA LEU A 21 7.97 -3.93 10.43
C LEU A 21 6.74 -4.41 11.23
N PRO A 22 6.33 -3.67 12.28
CA PRO A 22 5.16 -4.04 13.05
C PRO A 22 3.90 -4.18 12.17
N PRO A 23 3.09 -5.23 12.36
CA PRO A 23 1.85 -5.38 11.61
C PRO A 23 0.88 -4.25 11.95
N ILE A 24 0.20 -3.75 10.93
CA ILE A 24 -0.78 -2.68 11.02
C ILE A 24 -2.16 -3.29 10.82
N PHE A 25 -3.05 -3.08 11.78
CA PHE A 25 -4.43 -3.54 11.71
C PHE A 25 -5.32 -2.39 11.30
N HIS A 26 -6.26 -2.64 10.38
CA HIS A 26 -7.19 -1.62 9.93
C HIS A 26 -8.55 -2.22 9.56
N ASP A 27 -9.62 -1.48 9.85
CA ASP A 27 -10.98 -1.88 9.48
C ASP A 27 -11.43 -1.11 8.25
N LEU A 28 -11.62 -1.81 7.14
CA LEU A 28 -12.16 -1.25 5.91
C LEU A 28 -13.67 -1.36 5.92
N LYS A 29 -14.36 -0.22 5.92
CA LYS A 29 -15.81 -0.15 5.83
C LYS A 29 -16.24 0.29 4.43
N GLU A 30 -17.26 -0.37 3.90
CA GLU A 30 -17.83 0.01 2.61
C GLU A 30 -18.43 1.43 2.66
N GLY A 31 -17.98 2.31 1.77
CA GLY A 31 -18.41 3.72 1.68
C GLY A 31 -17.56 4.71 2.48
N GLU A 32 -16.58 4.26 3.25
CA GLU A 32 -15.58 5.12 3.90
C GLU A 32 -14.45 5.49 2.93
N PRO A 33 -13.67 6.56 3.21
CA PRO A 33 -12.51 6.90 2.40
C PRO A 33 -11.49 5.74 2.34
N PRO A 34 -10.80 5.58 1.19
CA PRO A 34 -9.79 4.55 1.05
C PRO A 34 -8.63 4.74 2.02
N LEU A 35 -8.05 3.63 2.48
CA LEU A 35 -6.80 3.60 3.19
C LEU A 35 -5.66 3.95 2.22
N VAL A 36 -5.03 5.10 2.43
CA VAL A 36 -3.94 5.61 1.63
C VAL A 36 -2.61 5.08 2.16
N ILE A 37 -1.83 4.46 1.28
CA ILE A 37 -0.44 4.10 1.54
C ILE A 37 0.46 5.13 0.88
N GLY A 38 1.43 5.66 1.64
CA GLY A 38 2.29 6.72 1.16
C GLY A 38 3.62 6.86 1.88
N ARG A 39 4.35 7.89 1.51
CA ARG A 39 5.65 8.25 2.10
C ARG A 39 5.51 9.36 3.12
N ALA A 40 6.10 9.16 4.30
CA ALA A 40 6.27 10.21 5.30
C ALA A 40 7.23 11.30 4.77
N VAL A 41 6.93 12.55 5.07
CA VAL A 41 7.81 13.67 4.73
C VAL A 41 8.73 13.94 5.91
N ASP A 42 10.04 13.91 5.69
CA ASP A 42 11.03 14.31 6.69
C ASP A 42 10.74 15.77 7.10
N CYS A 43 10.38 15.99 8.37
CA CYS A 43 9.91 17.26 8.97
C CYS A 43 8.39 17.50 9.03
N ALA A 44 7.53 16.58 8.56
CA ALA A 44 6.10 16.66 8.83
C ALA A 44 5.74 15.87 10.10
N PRO A 45 4.83 16.38 10.96
CA PRO A 45 4.24 15.54 12.00
C PRO A 45 3.47 14.38 11.34
N PRO A 46 3.36 13.22 12.01
CA PRO A 46 2.55 12.10 11.52
C PRO A 46 1.13 12.59 11.23
N ASP A 47 0.60 12.20 10.07
CA ASP A 47 -0.74 12.61 9.65
C ASP A 47 -1.79 12.09 10.65
N PRO A 48 -2.66 12.95 11.21
CA PRO A 48 -3.69 12.51 12.14
C PRO A 48 -4.78 11.67 11.47
N ASN A 49 -4.79 11.57 10.15
CA ASN A 49 -5.77 10.78 9.41
C ASN A 49 -5.57 9.27 9.65
N PRO A 50 -6.54 8.57 10.28
CA PRO A 50 -6.44 7.13 10.51
C PRO A 50 -6.46 6.32 9.20
N HIS A 51 -6.94 6.90 8.10
CA HIS A 51 -6.95 6.29 6.77
C HIS A 51 -5.64 6.52 6.00
N LYS A 52 -4.55 6.84 6.69
CA LYS A 52 -3.24 7.03 6.05
C LYS A 52 -2.17 6.23 6.77
N ILE A 53 -1.44 5.44 6.00
CA ILE A 53 -0.25 4.72 6.45
C ILE A 53 0.94 5.28 5.70
N GLU A 54 1.90 5.78 6.45
CA GLU A 54 3.11 6.40 5.90
C GLU A 54 4.35 5.58 6.27
N PHE A 55 5.23 5.40 5.30
CA PHE A 55 6.53 4.80 5.50
C PHE A 55 7.64 5.80 5.15
N ASN A 56 8.76 5.75 5.87
CA ASN A 56 9.92 6.57 5.52
C ASN A 56 10.79 5.87 4.47
N SER A 57 10.36 5.87 3.20
CA SER A 57 11.16 5.32 2.10
C SER A 57 10.98 6.13 0.81
N LYS A 58 12.10 6.58 0.21
CA LYS A 58 12.10 7.41 -1.01
C LYS A 58 11.56 6.69 -2.26
N VAL A 59 11.42 5.37 -2.22
CA VAL A 59 10.77 4.58 -3.28
C VAL A 59 9.25 4.77 -3.31
N LEU A 60 8.66 5.28 -2.23
CA LEU A 60 7.23 5.56 -2.18
C LEU A 60 6.93 7.01 -2.60
N SER A 61 5.87 7.18 -3.41
CA SER A 61 5.18 8.46 -3.52
C SER A 61 4.47 8.83 -2.21
N ARG A 62 4.27 10.13 -1.97
CA ARG A 62 3.50 10.65 -0.81
C ARG A 62 2.08 10.09 -0.74
N LYS A 63 1.47 9.89 -1.90
CA LYS A 63 0.23 9.13 -2.12
C LYS A 63 0.57 8.08 -3.18
N HIS A 64 0.78 6.84 -2.76
CA HIS A 64 1.31 5.79 -3.63
C HIS A 64 0.21 4.85 -4.11
N ALA A 65 -0.57 4.33 -3.16
CA ALA A 65 -1.63 3.41 -3.43
C ALA A 65 -2.81 3.64 -2.48
N GLU A 66 -3.97 3.19 -2.88
CA GLU A 66 -5.21 3.23 -2.11
C GLU A 66 -5.75 1.81 -1.96
N ILE A 67 -6.21 1.47 -0.77
CA ILE A 67 -6.88 0.21 -0.45
C ILE A 67 -8.27 0.52 0.08
N TRP A 68 -9.30 -0.17 -0.42
CA TRP A 68 -10.67 0.02 0.07
C TRP A 68 -11.46 -1.28 0.02
N ALA A 69 -12.60 -1.29 0.73
CA ALA A 69 -13.58 -2.35 0.65
C ALA A 69 -14.75 -1.93 -0.23
N GLU A 70 -15.15 -2.79 -1.16
CA GLU A 70 -16.34 -2.61 -2.00
C GLU A 70 -16.97 -3.97 -2.29
N ARG A 71 -18.30 -4.09 -2.13
CA ARG A 71 -19.11 -5.29 -2.39
C ARG A 71 -18.57 -6.54 -1.68
N GLY A 72 -18.09 -6.36 -0.44
CA GLY A 72 -17.51 -7.44 0.36
C GLY A 72 -16.15 -7.95 -0.12
N LYS A 73 -15.48 -7.21 -1.00
CA LYS A 73 -14.13 -7.48 -1.49
C LYS A 73 -13.20 -6.33 -1.15
N ILE A 74 -11.91 -6.61 -1.13
CA ILE A 74 -10.86 -5.61 -0.92
C ILE A 74 -10.21 -5.33 -2.27
N PHE A 75 -9.93 -4.07 -2.53
CA PHE A 75 -9.27 -3.63 -3.76
C PHE A 75 -8.06 -2.77 -3.43
N ILE A 76 -7.10 -2.77 -4.35
CA ILE A 76 -5.96 -1.86 -4.38
C ILE A 76 -5.88 -1.14 -5.72
N ARG A 77 -5.35 0.08 -5.68
CA ARG A 77 -5.04 0.87 -6.86
C ARG A 77 -3.76 1.66 -6.67
N ASP A 78 -2.92 1.67 -7.70
CA ASP A 78 -1.79 2.59 -7.80
C ASP A 78 -2.29 3.99 -8.20
N THR A 79 -1.85 5.02 -7.48
CA THR A 79 -2.29 6.40 -7.68
C THR A 79 -1.23 7.24 -8.41
N LYS A 80 -0.72 6.74 -9.54
CA LYS A 80 0.33 7.40 -10.36
C LYS A 80 1.66 7.46 -9.61
N SER A 81 2.03 6.37 -8.96
CA SER A 81 3.28 6.28 -8.23
C SER A 81 4.48 6.38 -9.17
N SER A 82 5.58 6.98 -8.74
CA SER A 82 6.73 7.22 -9.62
C SER A 82 7.35 5.93 -10.17
N PHE A 83 7.33 4.87 -9.36
CA PHE A 83 8.01 3.61 -9.65
C PHE A 83 7.06 2.42 -9.83
N GLY A 84 5.76 2.60 -9.62
CA GLY A 84 4.75 1.55 -9.79
C GLY A 84 4.57 0.64 -8.57
N THR A 85 3.44 -0.06 -8.59
CA THR A 85 3.05 -1.07 -7.60
C THR A 85 3.00 -2.45 -8.27
N LEU A 86 3.47 -3.48 -7.58
CA LEU A 86 3.35 -4.87 -7.98
C LEU A 86 2.45 -5.63 -7.00
N LEU A 87 1.60 -6.50 -7.52
CA LEU A 87 0.78 -7.45 -6.77
C LEU A 87 1.21 -8.86 -7.16
N ASN A 88 1.71 -9.63 -6.19
CA ASN A 88 2.22 -11.00 -6.40
C ASN A 88 3.24 -11.09 -7.56
N GLY A 89 4.13 -10.09 -7.66
CA GLY A 89 5.12 -9.99 -8.74
C GLY A 89 4.59 -9.47 -10.08
N VAL A 90 3.29 -9.21 -10.21
CA VAL A 90 2.68 -8.65 -11.43
C VAL A 90 2.44 -7.16 -11.24
N ARG A 91 2.94 -6.34 -12.16
CA ARG A 91 2.81 -4.88 -12.12
C ARG A 91 1.37 -4.44 -12.41
N LEU A 92 0.84 -3.51 -11.60
CA LEU A 92 -0.53 -2.99 -11.74
C LEU A 92 -0.67 -1.93 -12.85
N SER A 93 0.35 -1.07 -13.00
CA SER A 93 0.46 -0.03 -14.03
C SER A 93 1.91 0.38 -14.27
N GLU A 94 2.19 1.04 -15.39
CA GLU A 94 3.49 1.68 -15.59
C GLU A 94 3.71 2.81 -14.56
N GLY A 95 4.97 3.18 -14.33
CA GLY A 95 5.29 4.28 -13.44
C GLY A 95 4.66 5.59 -13.93
N LYS A 96 4.13 6.39 -12.99
CA LYS A 96 3.41 7.65 -13.19
C LYS A 96 2.03 7.49 -13.84
N GLU A 97 1.55 6.27 -13.96
CA GLU A 97 0.21 5.96 -14.44
C GLU A 97 -0.66 5.36 -13.34
N GLU A 98 -1.93 5.71 -13.40
CA GLU A 98 -2.93 5.23 -12.47
C GLU A 98 -3.39 3.84 -12.90
N SER A 99 -3.36 2.88 -11.98
CA SER A 99 -3.84 1.54 -12.29
C SER A 99 -5.37 1.47 -12.25
N PRO A 100 -6.01 0.50 -12.94
CA PRO A 100 -7.36 0.09 -12.57
C PRO A 100 -7.37 -0.51 -11.15
N PRO A 101 -8.55 -0.68 -10.52
CA PRO A 101 -8.70 -1.45 -9.30
C PRO A 101 -8.33 -2.92 -9.49
N PHE A 102 -7.53 -3.47 -8.58
CA PHE A 102 -7.21 -4.90 -8.50
C PHE A 102 -7.77 -5.49 -7.21
N GLU A 103 -8.43 -6.64 -7.30
CA GLU A 103 -8.93 -7.37 -6.14
C GLU A 103 -7.74 -7.92 -5.33
N LEU A 104 -7.72 -7.66 -4.03
CA LEU A 104 -6.80 -8.25 -3.07
C LEU A 104 -7.46 -9.42 -2.34
N ARG A 105 -6.68 -10.48 -2.13
CA ARG A 105 -7.07 -11.70 -1.43
C ARG A 105 -6.18 -11.94 -0.22
N ASP A 106 -6.67 -12.78 0.69
CA ASP A 106 -5.88 -13.19 1.85
C ASP A 106 -4.55 -13.83 1.41
N GLY A 107 -3.45 -13.37 2.00
CA GLY A 107 -2.10 -13.84 1.68
C GLY A 107 -1.43 -13.12 0.51
N ASP A 108 -2.13 -12.26 -0.22
CA ASP A 108 -1.54 -11.49 -1.33
C ASP A 108 -0.41 -10.56 -0.85
N GLU A 109 0.55 -10.34 -1.73
CA GLU A 109 1.73 -9.52 -1.48
C GLU A 109 1.77 -8.32 -2.42
N VAL A 110 1.86 -7.13 -1.82
CA VAL A 110 2.00 -5.86 -2.54
C VAL A 110 3.41 -5.34 -2.36
N GLN A 111 4.11 -5.09 -3.46
CA GLN A 111 5.47 -4.56 -3.46
C GLN A 111 5.52 -3.18 -4.11
N PHE A 112 6.19 -2.26 -3.43
CA PHE A 112 6.52 -0.92 -3.91
C PHE A 112 8.02 -0.88 -4.22
N SER A 113 8.37 -0.91 -5.50
CA SER A 113 9.74 -1.15 -5.98
C SER A 113 10.36 0.07 -6.65
N LYS A 114 11.69 0.09 -6.78
CA LYS A 114 12.43 0.87 -7.78
C LYS A 114 12.51 0.07 -9.09
N ASN A 115 12.65 0.74 -10.24
CA ASN A 115 13.02 0.06 -11.48
C ASN A 115 14.44 -0.53 -11.35
N ALA A 116 14.66 -1.70 -11.94
CA ALA A 116 15.87 -2.51 -11.77
C ALA A 116 17.20 -1.87 -12.21
N GLU A 117 17.18 -0.68 -12.82
CA GLU A 117 18.33 -0.13 -13.54
C GLU A 117 19.12 0.95 -12.77
N GLU A 118 18.70 1.31 -11.55
CA GLU A 118 19.29 2.44 -10.85
C GLU A 118 20.08 2.00 -9.61
N HIS A 119 21.36 1.70 -9.84
CA HIS A 119 22.40 1.58 -8.83
C HIS A 119 22.53 2.89 -8.03
N SER A 120 21.89 2.98 -6.87
CA SER A 120 22.21 4.04 -5.90
C SER A 120 22.04 3.53 -4.48
N GLN A 121 23.18 3.39 -3.81
CA GLN A 121 23.34 3.00 -2.43
C GLN A 121 22.59 3.96 -1.48
N ASP A 122 22.00 3.36 -0.44
CA ASP A 122 21.66 3.92 0.89
C ASP A 122 20.27 4.48 1.27
N ASP A 123 19.29 4.66 0.38
CA ASP A 123 17.93 5.11 0.83
C ASP A 123 16.73 4.47 0.11
N HIS A 124 16.97 3.51 -0.78
CA HIS A 124 15.95 2.96 -1.67
C HIS A 124 15.48 1.55 -1.27
N LYS A 125 15.11 1.36 0.00
CA LYS A 125 14.58 0.06 0.45
C LYS A 125 13.16 -0.11 -0.07
N CYS A 126 12.95 -1.11 -0.94
CA CYS A 126 11.62 -1.53 -1.38
C CYS A 126 10.78 -1.93 -0.17
N ILE A 127 9.50 -1.61 -0.20
CA ILE A 127 8.55 -1.99 0.84
C ILE A 127 7.62 -3.05 0.28
N MET A 128 7.50 -4.14 1.02
CA MET A 128 6.64 -5.26 0.70
C MET A 128 5.62 -5.42 1.81
N ILE A 129 4.35 -5.51 1.46
CA ILE A 129 3.24 -5.63 2.39
C ILE A 129 2.48 -6.89 2.07
N LYS A 130 2.46 -7.81 3.03
CA LYS A 130 1.59 -8.98 2.97
C LYS A 130 0.23 -8.68 3.59
N LEU A 131 -0.85 -8.93 2.85
CA LEU A 131 -2.21 -8.80 3.33
C LEU A 131 -2.63 -10.06 4.09
N GLY A 132 -3.26 -9.86 5.24
CA GLY A 132 -4.07 -10.87 5.92
C GLY A 132 -5.48 -10.35 6.13
N ILE A 133 -6.50 -11.15 5.82
CA ILE A 133 -7.91 -10.84 6.11
C ILE A 133 -8.29 -11.60 7.39
N LEU A 134 -8.94 -10.92 8.33
CA LEU A 134 -9.26 -11.43 9.67
C LEU A 134 -10.74 -11.82 9.83
#